data_AF-A0A8S3ZVL0-F1
#
_entry.id   AF-A0A8S3ZVL0-F1
#
_cell.length_a   1.000
_cell.length_b   1.000
_cell.length_c   1.000
_cell.angle_alpha   90.00
_cell.angle_beta   90.00
_cell.angle_gamma   90.00
#
_symmetry.space_group_name_H-M   'P 1'
#
loop_
_entity.id
_entity.type
_entity.pdbx_description
1 polymer ?
#
loop_
_entity_poly.entity_id
_entity_poly.type
_entity_poly.pdbx_seq_one_letter_code
_entity_poly.pdbx_strand_id
1 'polypeptide(L)'
;MENFKLGEHCIALVAVEVIRFLAKAEEHFLSRVRADAPPVHLNELMHHCHVSVQTLSLVLQKIVAGHADLTNQIMADTQLLTSIMDLNLSILHNEMFLLDCRCCCAMNAFILLQLPLTDGEAAEK
;
A
#
# COMPACT_ATOMS: atom_id res chain seq x y z
N MET A 1 -6.73 -30.82 -8.03
CA MET A 1 -6.64 -29.35 -8.08
C MET A 1 -6.78 -28.69 -6.69
N GLU A 2 -6.67 -29.42 -5.56
CA GLU A 2 -6.77 -28.83 -4.22
C GLU A 2 -5.53 -28.05 -3.77
N ASN A 3 -4.33 -28.43 -4.23
CA ASN A 3 -3.08 -27.75 -3.87
C ASN A 3 -3.00 -26.28 -4.32
N PHE A 4 -3.76 -25.90 -5.35
CA PHE A 4 -3.80 -24.51 -5.83
C PHE A 4 -4.57 -23.59 -4.88
N LYS A 5 -5.73 -24.04 -4.38
CA LYS A 5 -6.54 -23.29 -3.41
C LYS A 5 -5.82 -23.11 -2.08
N LEU A 6 -5.05 -24.12 -1.64
CA LEU A 6 -4.23 -24.03 -0.44
C LEU A 6 -3.09 -23.00 -0.62
N GLY A 7 -2.47 -22.97 -1.80
CA GLY A 7 -1.46 -21.97 -2.16
C GLY A 7 -2.02 -20.55 -2.18
N GLU A 8 -3.17 -20.35 -2.79
CA GLU A 8 -3.89 -19.06 -2.81
C GLU A 8 -4.27 -18.62 -1.39
N HIS A 9 -4.74 -19.52 -0.54
CA HIS A 9 -5.06 -19.22 0.86
C HIS A 9 -3.83 -18.86 1.69
N CYS A 10 -2.69 -19.55 1.49
CA CYS A 10 -1.43 -19.19 2.15
C CYS A 10 -0.93 -17.82 1.68
N ILE A 11 -1.00 -17.52 0.38
CA ILE A 11 -0.65 -16.20 -0.17
C ILE A 11 -1.55 -15.13 0.44
N ALA A 12 -2.85 -15.42 0.58
CA ALA A 12 -3.84 -14.55 1.18
C ALA A 12 -3.47 -14.18 2.63
N LEU A 13 -3.21 -15.18 3.48
CA LEU A 13 -2.84 -14.96 4.88
C LEU A 13 -1.56 -14.10 5.04
N VAL A 14 -0.60 -14.28 4.13
CA VAL A 14 0.65 -13.53 4.14
C VAL A 14 0.46 -12.11 3.58
N ALA A 15 -0.49 -11.91 2.67
CA ALA A 15 -0.68 -10.63 1.98
C ALA A 15 -1.05 -9.48 2.93
N VAL A 16 -1.92 -9.72 3.91
CA VAL A 16 -2.29 -8.71 4.93
C VAL A 16 -1.07 -8.36 5.79
N GLU A 17 -0.29 -9.35 6.20
CA GLU A 17 0.95 -9.13 6.96
C GLU A 17 2.01 -8.37 6.14
N VAL A 18 2.11 -8.65 4.84
CA VAL A 18 2.97 -7.91 3.91
C VAL A 18 2.54 -6.45 3.83
N ILE A 19 1.25 -6.15 3.70
CA ILE A 19 0.74 -4.78 3.69
C ILE A 19 1.09 -4.07 5.01
N ARG A 20 0.87 -4.73 6.16
CA ARG A 20 1.18 -4.17 7.47
C ARG A 20 2.68 -3.90 7.65
N PHE A 21 3.52 -4.82 7.16
CA PHE A 21 4.96 -4.63 7.16
C PHE A 21 5.38 -3.44 6.29
N LEU A 22 4.83 -3.33 5.07
CA LEU A 22 5.13 -2.23 4.16
C LEU A 22 4.69 -0.88 4.73
N ALA A 23 3.51 -0.80 5.34
CA ALA A 23 3.05 0.43 6.00
C ALA A 23 4.01 0.89 7.12
N LYS A 24 4.49 -0.05 7.95
CA LYS A 24 5.49 0.23 9.00
C LYS A 24 6.86 0.61 8.44
N ALA A 25 7.28 -0.05 7.35
CA ALA A 25 8.53 0.28 6.68
C ALA A 25 8.47 1.70 6.11
N GLU A 26 7.36 2.06 5.47
CA GLU A 26 7.12 3.40 4.94
C GLU A 26 7.13 4.46 6.05
N GLU A 27 6.41 4.23 7.14
CA GLU A 27 6.42 5.11 8.31
C GLU A 27 7.86 5.32 8.83
N HIS A 28 8.65 4.25 8.90
CA HIS A 28 10.05 4.32 9.31
C HIS A 28 10.88 5.19 8.36
N PHE A 29 10.81 4.96 7.04
CA PHE A 29 11.62 5.72 6.08
C PHE A 29 11.18 7.18 6.00
N LEU A 30 9.87 7.43 5.95
CA LEU A 30 9.31 8.78 5.84
C LEU A 30 9.68 9.65 7.05
N SER A 31 9.65 9.08 8.27
CA SER A 31 10.04 9.81 9.49
C SER A 31 11.50 10.29 9.50
N ARG A 32 12.33 9.73 8.62
CA ARG A 32 13.77 10.03 8.48
C ARG A 32 14.06 10.99 7.33
N VAL A 33 13.07 11.27 6.47
CA VAL A 33 13.20 12.26 5.41
C VAL A 33 13.18 13.66 6.02
N ARG A 34 14.34 14.31 6.05
CA ARG A 34 14.51 15.67 6.57
C ARG A 34 15.30 16.52 5.57
N ALA A 35 14.89 17.78 5.43
CA ALA A 35 15.50 18.71 4.48
C ALA A 35 16.97 19.04 4.79
N ASP A 36 17.40 18.81 6.03
CA ASP A 36 18.78 19.02 6.51
C ASP A 36 19.69 17.79 6.35
N ALA A 37 19.17 16.67 5.84
CA ALA A 37 19.96 15.47 5.61
C ALA A 37 20.95 15.64 4.43
N PRO A 38 22.13 14.97 4.46
CA PRO A 38 23.05 14.95 3.33
C PRO A 38 22.35 14.45 2.05
N PRO A 39 22.58 15.06 0.87
CA PRO A 39 21.84 14.73 -0.35
C PRO A 39 21.86 13.26 -0.74
N VAL A 40 22.99 12.57 -0.53
CA VAL A 40 23.13 11.13 -0.81
C VAL A 40 22.20 10.30 0.08
N HIS A 41 22.15 10.62 1.37
CA HIS A 41 21.29 9.91 2.32
C HIS A 41 19.81 10.21 2.09
N LEU A 42 19.50 11.47 1.77
CA LEU A 42 18.14 11.87 1.41
C LEU A 42 17.64 11.09 0.19
N ASN A 43 18.46 10.99 -0.87
CA ASN A 43 18.12 10.25 -2.08
C ASN A 43 17.91 8.75 -1.80
N GLU A 44 18.75 8.13 -0.97
CA GLU A 44 18.60 6.73 -0.55
C GLU A 44 17.27 6.50 0.21
N LEU A 45 16.95 7.36 1.18
CA LEU A 45 15.68 7.27 1.93
C LEU A 45 14.46 7.44 1.02
N MET A 46 14.51 8.40 0.09
CA MET A 46 13.43 8.63 -0.85
C MET A 46 13.27 7.46 -1.83
N HIS A 47 14.38 6.81 -2.22
CA HIS A 47 14.33 5.57 -3.00
C HIS A 47 13.66 4.44 -2.21
N HIS A 48 13.97 4.27 -0.92
CA HIS A 48 13.29 3.30 -0.07
C HIS A 48 11.78 3.55 0.05
N CYS A 49 11.39 4.81 0.25
CA CYS A 49 9.97 5.20 0.25
C CYS A 49 9.32 4.86 -1.10
N HIS A 50 9.96 5.23 -2.22
CA HIS A 50 9.43 4.94 -3.56
C HIS A 50 9.20 3.44 -3.79
N VAL A 51 10.20 2.61 -3.49
CA VAL A 51 10.10 1.15 -3.67
C VAL A 51 9.02 0.55 -2.76
N SER A 52 8.92 1.02 -1.51
CA SER A 52 7.92 0.56 -0.55
C SER A 52 6.50 0.92 -1.01
N VAL A 53 6.24 2.19 -1.36
CA VAL A 53 4.94 2.64 -1.90
C VAL A 53 4.58 1.91 -3.20
N GLN A 54 5.55 1.72 -4.11
CA GLN A 54 5.33 0.99 -5.36
C GLN A 54 4.97 -0.48 -5.09
N THR A 55 5.66 -1.12 -4.16
CA THR A 55 5.39 -2.51 -3.78
C THR A 55 4.01 -2.64 -3.14
N LEU A 56 3.65 -1.70 -2.26
CA LEU A 56 2.32 -1.62 -1.67
C LEU A 56 1.24 -1.50 -2.74
N SER A 57 1.47 -0.68 -3.78
CA SER A 57 0.56 -0.56 -4.92
C SER A 57 0.33 -1.89 -5.62
N LEU A 58 1.41 -2.60 -5.93
CA LEU A 58 1.35 -3.89 -6.61
C LEU A 58 0.61 -4.94 -5.78
N VAL A 59 0.84 -4.96 -4.46
CA VAL A 59 0.15 -5.88 -3.55
C VAL A 59 -1.34 -5.56 -3.49
N LEU A 60 -1.70 -4.29 -3.28
CA LEU A 60 -3.10 -3.85 -3.24
C LEU A 60 -3.83 -4.16 -4.55
N GLN A 61 -3.24 -3.86 -5.71
CA GLN A 61 -3.84 -4.17 -7.02
C GLN A 61 -4.10 -5.66 -7.20
N LYS A 62 -3.15 -6.52 -6.81
CA LYS A 62 -3.30 -7.98 -6.93
C LYS A 62 -4.37 -8.54 -6.00
N ILE A 63 -4.51 -7.98 -4.79
CA ILE A 63 -5.52 -8.42 -3.84
C ILE A 63 -6.91 -8.00 -4.33
N VAL A 64 -7.08 -6.73 -4.67
CA VAL A 64 -8.37 -6.18 -5.14
C VAL A 64 -8.88 -6.89 -6.39
N ALA A 65 -8.00 -7.19 -7.34
CA ALA A 65 -8.40 -7.79 -8.61
C ALA A 65 -8.75 -9.29 -8.54
N GLY A 66 -8.47 -9.99 -7.43
CA GLY A 66 -8.55 -11.45 -7.42
C GLY A 66 -9.03 -12.14 -6.14
N HIS A 67 -9.20 -11.41 -5.02
CA HIS A 67 -9.40 -12.04 -3.71
C HIS A 67 -10.39 -11.26 -2.83
N ALA A 68 -11.70 -11.46 -3.04
CA ALA A 68 -12.75 -10.77 -2.28
C ALA A 68 -12.62 -10.94 -0.75
N ASP A 69 -12.30 -12.15 -0.28
CA ASP A 69 -12.10 -12.42 1.15
C ASP A 69 -10.96 -11.60 1.76
N LEU A 70 -9.91 -11.31 0.98
CA LEU A 70 -8.80 -10.46 1.42
C LEU A 70 -9.14 -8.99 1.41
N THR A 71 -9.86 -8.54 0.38
CA THR A 71 -10.40 -7.19 0.33
C THR A 71 -11.23 -6.92 1.59
N ASN A 72 -12.10 -7.85 1.99
CA ASN A 72 -12.88 -7.78 3.23
C ASN A 72 -12.03 -7.72 4.50
N GLN A 73 -10.98 -8.54 4.59
CA GLN A 73 -10.07 -8.51 5.74
C GLN A 73 -9.31 -7.18 5.85
N ILE A 74 -8.85 -6.63 4.73
CA ILE A 74 -8.18 -5.33 4.68
C ILE A 74 -9.16 -4.22 5.05
N MET A 75 -10.40 -4.26 4.53
CA MET A 75 -11.45 -3.30 4.85
C MET A 75 -11.88 -3.34 6.32
N ALA A 76 -11.83 -4.51 6.96
CA ALA A 76 -12.08 -4.63 8.39
C ALA A 76 -10.99 -3.97 9.25
N ASP A 77 -9.74 -3.91 8.77
CA ASP A 77 -8.62 -3.23 9.44
C ASP A 77 -8.56 -1.74 9.07
N THR A 78 -9.56 -0.99 9.53
CA THR A 78 -9.69 0.46 9.27
C THR A 78 -8.48 1.27 9.73
N GLN A 79 -7.79 0.82 10.79
CA GLN A 79 -6.57 1.47 11.28
C GLN A 79 -5.43 1.34 10.28
N LEU A 80 -5.22 0.14 9.72
CA LEU A 80 -4.23 -0.08 8.67
C LEU A 80 -4.52 0.78 7.43
N LEU A 81 -5.77 0.82 6.99
CA LEU A 81 -6.18 1.65 5.85
C LEU A 81 -5.94 3.14 6.07
N THR A 82 -6.29 3.64 7.25
CA THR A 82 -6.07 5.05 7.63
C THR A 82 -4.58 5.36 7.65
N SER A 83 -3.77 4.47 8.25
CA SER A 83 -2.31 4.63 8.30
C SER A 83 -1.69 4.70 6.90
N ILE A 84 -2.09 3.82 5.99
CA ILE A 84 -1.60 3.86 4.60
C ILE A 84 -2.04 5.15 3.90
N MET A 85 -3.28 5.59 4.11
CA MET A 85 -3.77 6.84 3.52
C MET A 85 -2.97 8.05 4.04
N ASP A 86 -2.73 8.14 5.34
CA ASP A 86 -1.97 9.23 5.96
C ASP A 86 -0.52 9.28 5.45
N LEU A 87 0.11 8.12 5.27
CA LEU A 87 1.45 8.01 4.68
C LEU A 87 1.47 8.51 3.22
N ASN A 88 0.52 8.06 2.40
CA ASN A 88 0.40 8.50 1.01
C ASN A 88 0.17 10.01 0.93
N LEU A 89 -0.71 10.57 1.76
CA LEU A 89 -0.99 12.01 1.81
C LEU A 89 0.26 12.79 2.24
N SER A 90 0.99 12.30 3.23
CA SER A 90 2.24 12.94 3.70
C SER A 90 3.29 13.05 2.59
N ILE A 91 3.42 12.02 1.74
CA ILE A 91 4.33 12.05 0.59
C ILE A 91 3.78 12.94 -0.53
N LEU A 92 2.48 12.85 -0.82
CA LEU A 92 1.83 13.67 -1.85
C LEU A 92 1.96 15.18 -1.58
N HIS A 93 1.89 15.59 -0.31
CA HIS A 93 2.06 16.97 0.13
C HIS A 93 3.52 17.42 0.22
N ASN A 94 4.48 16.49 0.19
CA ASN A 94 5.89 16.81 0.34
C ASN A 94 6.56 16.97 -1.03
N GLU A 95 6.85 18.23 -1.40
CA GLU A 95 7.46 18.59 -2.68
C GLU A 95 8.90 18.11 -2.85
N MET A 96 9.56 17.65 -1.78
CA MET A 96 10.89 17.04 -1.91
C MET A 96 10.80 15.74 -2.72
N PHE A 97 9.69 15.00 -2.64
CA PHE A 97 9.54 13.71 -3.31
C PHE A 97 9.44 13.82 -4.82
N LEU A 98 10.14 12.90 -5.49
CA LEU A 98 10.06 12.74 -6.94
C LEU A 98 8.62 12.45 -7.38
N LEU A 99 8.29 12.93 -8.59
CA LEU A 99 6.97 12.76 -9.18
C LEU A 99 6.55 11.29 -9.23
N ASP A 100 7.47 10.37 -9.56
CA ASP A 100 7.18 8.93 -9.63
C ASP A 100 6.70 8.36 -8.30
N CYS A 101 7.31 8.77 -7.19
CA CYS A 101 6.88 8.35 -5.85
C CYS A 101 5.49 8.89 -5.51
N ARG A 102 5.25 10.17 -5.83
CA ARG A 102 3.93 10.81 -5.65
C ARG A 102 2.86 10.15 -6.53
N CYS A 103 3.19 9.77 -7.76
CA CYS A 103 2.29 9.01 -8.64
C CYS A 103 1.92 7.65 -8.04
N CYS A 104 2.88 6.90 -7.47
CA CYS A 104 2.58 5.66 -6.78
C CYS A 104 1.66 5.88 -5.56
N CYS A 105 1.87 6.95 -4.78
CA CYS A 105 1.00 7.31 -3.66
C CYS A 105 -0.43 7.62 -4.12
N ALA A 106 -0.58 8.37 -5.22
CA ALA A 106 -1.87 8.69 -5.80
C ALA A 106 -2.61 7.42 -6.27
N MET A 107 -1.89 6.49 -6.91
CA MET A 107 -2.45 5.18 -7.28
C MET A 107 -2.91 4.39 -6.07
N ASN A 108 -2.13 4.36 -4.99
CA ASN A 108 -2.52 3.69 -3.75
C ASN A 108 -3.78 4.32 -3.15
N ALA A 109 -3.81 5.64 -3.02
CA ALA A 109 -4.98 6.36 -2.52
C ALA A 109 -6.24 6.06 -3.37
N PHE A 110 -6.10 6.06 -4.69
CA PHE A 110 -7.20 5.70 -5.60
C PHE A 110 -7.70 4.26 -5.35
N ILE A 111 -6.80 3.28 -5.26
CA ILE A 111 -7.19 1.88 -4.98
C ILE A 111 -7.91 1.78 -3.65
N LEU A 112 -7.39 2.43 -2.60
CA LEU A 112 -8.02 2.42 -1.27
C LEU A 112 -9.43 3.01 -1.28
N LEU A 113 -9.66 4.08 -2.04
CA LEU A 113 -10.97 4.69 -2.23
C LEU A 113 -11.93 3.80 -3.04
N GLN A 114 -11.41 2.91 -3.88
CA GLN A 114 -12.21 1.95 -4.64
C GLN A 114 -12.60 0.70 -3.86
N LEU A 115 -11.89 0.33 -2.79
CA LEU A 115 -12.16 -0.89 -2.00
C LEU A 115 -13.64 -1.03 -1.62
N PRO A 116 -14.33 0.01 -1.08
CA PRO A 116 -15.72 -0.11 -0.68
C PRO A 116 -16.70 -0.24 -1.85
N LEU A 117 -16.30 0.18 -3.05
CA LEU A 117 -17.14 0.17 -4.25
C LEU A 117 -17.16 -1.23 -4.90
N THR A 118 -16.06 -1.97 -4.80
CA THR A 118 -15.94 -3.33 -5.35
C THR A 118 -16.84 -4.36 -4.66
N ASP A 119 -17.25 -4.15 -3.41
CA ASP A 119 -18.25 -4.99 -2.73
C ASP A 119 -19.68 -4.71 -3.22
N GLY A 120 -19.98 -3.47 -3.62
CA GLY A 120 -21.32 -3.06 -4.06
C GLY A 120 -21.73 -3.67 -5.40
N GLU A 121 -20.80 -3.79 -6.34
CA GLU A 121 -21.07 -4.37 -7.67
C GLU A 121 -21.15 -5.91 -7.66
N ALA A 122 -20.56 -6.58 -6.65
CA ALA A 122 -20.65 -8.02 -6.49
C ALA A 122 -22.00 -8.48 -5.90
N ALA A 123 -22.72 -7.60 -5.20
CA ALA A 123 -24.02 -7.90 -4.60
C ALA A 123 -25.21 -7.78 -5.58
N GLU A 124 -24.99 -7.28 -6.80
CA GLU A 124 -26.02 -7.12 -7.85
C GLU A 124 -25.96 -8.17 -8.98
N LYS A 125 -25.19 -9.25 -8.82
CA LYS A 125 -25.15 -10.40 -9.74
C LYS A 125 -25.47 -11.71 -9.04
#